data_AF-A0A8H6ZDU5-F1
#
_entry.id   AF-A0A8H6ZDU5-F1
#
_cell.length_a   1.000
_cell.length_b   1.000
_cell.length_c   1.000
_cell.angle_alpha   90.00
_cell.angle_beta   90.00
_cell.angle_gamma   90.00
#
_symmetry.space_group_name_H-M   'P 1'
#
loop_
_entity.id
_entity.type
_entity.pdbx_description
1 polymer ?
#
loop_
_entity_poly.entity_id
_entity_poly.type
_entity_poly.pdbx_seq_one_letter_code
_entity_poly.pdbx_strand_id
1 'polypeptide(L)'
;MSLDNSPFVDRLNTNYVPSDLEVIEIRTLLAEPEIQLARIDAQIEKMEIVLAQLKEQCASLRRPIDAHKVLLSPIRRIPHDVLVEIFLACLPSKHHALIDPTQAPMLLGRICRHWSRVVYSTPMLWRSIHIPPPNYLHTPPNILSRLEKIVEDWLERSGTCALALSIFDPGNFSHNLERHPLVSRLLPFSRRLRHLAITGDLALFRPLLCLGSEDLPLLKDLRMHSIVHSPNLDNLFQAHTLEEIALNMTASIDPRSLPLPWSQLTELYLRCTPAWEQHSLAMEGGLDIGGAFDVLRRCPNLVQCELKITKIAPDSIFDTSPINLLHLCTLVLSGSGFVFQKWASHLVVPNLRSLQIGDVFWDSAARSLAQDSSLSVDIGPGHFTPSSLAECFQSFPLISHLQLSAAIFSSGEFPHDALLALFAPPHELCPMLTNMAILDVLTTPSDLAVLTFVKTRMAMPTPLQQIRVRCARQMELDIMPELEALISDGLQVDITYPPRSPNFYPGLGIIGEGYA
;
A
#
# COMPACT_ATOMS: atom_id res chain seq x y z
N MET A 1 52.57 -35.10 24.69
CA MET A 1 53.59 -35.25 23.62
C MET A 1 53.03 -34.65 22.34
N SER A 2 53.77 -33.82 21.61
CA SER A 2 53.43 -33.58 20.19
C SER A 2 53.62 -34.90 19.46
N LEU A 3 52.71 -35.26 18.54
CA LEU A 3 52.80 -36.48 17.72
C LEU A 3 54.15 -36.57 17.00
N ASP A 4 54.74 -35.41 16.70
CA ASP A 4 56.01 -35.24 15.98
C ASP A 4 57.25 -35.73 16.76
N ASN A 5 57.13 -35.94 18.08
CA ASN A 5 58.25 -36.36 18.93
C ASN A 5 58.18 -37.85 19.31
N SER A 6 57.26 -38.62 18.71
CA SER A 6 57.16 -40.06 18.96
C SER A 6 58.18 -40.83 18.12
N PRO A 7 58.94 -41.78 18.71
CA PRO A 7 59.83 -42.67 17.94
C PRO A 7 59.07 -43.58 16.95
N PHE A 8 57.73 -43.61 17.03
CA PHE A 8 56.87 -44.37 16.13
C PHE A 8 56.12 -43.50 15.11
N VAL A 9 56.43 -42.20 14.99
CA VAL A 9 55.68 -41.23 14.17
C VAL A 9 55.46 -41.68 12.72
N ASP A 10 56.48 -42.22 12.05
CA ASP A 10 56.42 -42.70 10.66
C ASP A 10 55.57 -43.97 10.48
N ARG A 11 55.18 -44.62 11.58
CA ARG A 11 54.39 -45.86 11.60
C ARG A 11 52.95 -45.63 12.05
N LEU A 12 52.63 -44.47 12.61
CA LEU A 12 51.27 -44.11 13.00
C LEU A 12 50.37 -44.03 11.75
N ASN A 13 49.09 -44.43 11.87
CA ASN A 13 48.11 -44.48 10.77
C ASN A 13 48.47 -45.41 9.60
N THR A 14 49.29 -46.44 9.85
CA THR A 14 49.58 -47.52 8.90
C THR A 14 49.07 -48.86 9.42
N ASN A 15 49.04 -49.90 8.58
CA ASN A 15 48.74 -51.28 9.02
C ASN A 15 49.95 -51.99 9.67
N TYR A 16 50.92 -51.23 10.19
CA TYR A 16 52.12 -51.78 10.82
C TYR A 16 51.77 -52.51 12.12
N VAL A 17 52.34 -53.71 12.31
CA VAL A 17 52.17 -54.51 13.52
C VAL A 17 53.45 -54.41 14.35
N PRO A 18 53.42 -53.80 15.56
CA PRO A 18 54.58 -53.72 16.44
C PRO A 18 55.03 -55.10 16.91
N SER A 19 56.33 -55.28 17.07
CA SER A 19 56.92 -56.44 17.75
C SER A 19 56.65 -56.40 19.27
N ASP A 20 56.82 -57.55 19.95
CA ASP A 20 56.57 -57.65 21.40
C ASP A 20 57.37 -56.64 22.24
N LEU A 21 58.59 -56.29 21.81
CA LEU A 21 59.43 -55.30 22.47
C LEU A 21 58.88 -53.88 22.27
N GLU A 22 58.46 -53.55 21.05
CA GLU A 22 57.88 -52.25 20.70
C GLU A 22 56.53 -52.03 21.38
N VAL A 23 55.74 -53.09 21.61
CA VAL A 23 54.51 -53.03 22.41
C VAL A 23 54.81 -52.57 23.84
N ILE A 24 55.91 -53.05 24.46
CA ILE A 24 56.32 -52.64 25.80
C ILE A 24 56.75 -51.17 25.81
N GLU A 25 57.52 -50.73 24.81
CA GLU A 25 57.94 -49.34 24.66
C GLU A 25 56.75 -48.39 24.44
N ILE A 26 55.82 -48.75 23.56
CA ILE A 26 54.59 -47.97 23.31
C ILE A 26 53.76 -47.85 24.59
N ARG A 27 53.56 -48.94 25.33
CA ARG A 27 52.83 -48.90 26.62
C ARG A 27 53.51 -47.98 27.64
N THR A 28 54.84 -48.00 27.68
CA THR A 28 55.61 -47.13 28.57
C THR A 28 55.48 -45.65 28.16
N LEU A 29 55.49 -45.36 26.86
CA LEU A 29 55.27 -44.01 26.32
C LEU A 29 53.85 -43.49 26.57
N LEU A 30 52.84 -44.37 26.53
CA LEU A 30 51.44 -44.02 26.74
C LEU A 30 51.06 -43.85 28.21
N ALA A 31 51.80 -44.47 29.13
CA ALA A 31 51.46 -44.47 30.56
C ALA A 31 51.26 -43.06 31.15
N GLU A 32 52.18 -42.13 30.90
CA GLU A 32 52.07 -40.76 31.43
C GLU A 32 50.95 -39.94 30.74
N PRO A 33 50.83 -39.90 29.39
CA PRO A 33 49.70 -39.29 28.71
C PRO A 33 48.32 -39.84 29.13
N GLU A 34 48.20 -41.15 29.35
CA GLU A 34 46.95 -41.78 29.81
C GLU A 34 46.58 -41.32 31.23
N ILE A 35 47.57 -41.22 32.14
CA ILE A 35 47.36 -40.67 33.48
C ILE A 35 46.94 -39.19 33.41
N GLN A 36 47.59 -38.41 32.55
CA GLN A 36 47.25 -36.99 32.38
C GLN A 36 45.85 -36.81 31.80
N LEU A 37 45.47 -37.62 30.80
CA LEU A 37 44.14 -37.61 30.21
C LEU A 37 43.08 -37.96 31.27
N ALA A 38 43.28 -39.07 32.01
CA ALA A 38 42.36 -39.47 33.07
C ALA A 38 42.20 -38.38 34.16
N ARG A 39 43.28 -37.64 34.47
CA ARG A 39 43.22 -36.51 35.40
C ARG A 39 42.40 -35.34 34.84
N ILE A 40 42.56 -35.01 33.56
CA ILE A 40 41.80 -33.94 32.90
C ILE A 40 40.32 -34.34 32.80
N ASP A 41 40.02 -35.58 32.44
CA ASP A 41 38.64 -36.09 32.37
C ASP A 41 37.95 -36.01 33.73
N ALA A 42 38.63 -36.39 34.81
CA ALA A 42 38.11 -36.24 36.17
C ALA A 42 37.88 -34.76 36.57
N GLN A 43 38.70 -33.84 36.06
CA GLN A 43 38.48 -32.40 36.27
C GLN A 43 37.28 -31.88 35.48
N ILE A 44 37.08 -32.36 34.25
CA ILE A 44 35.91 -32.04 33.42
C ILE A 44 34.65 -32.52 34.13
N GLU A 45 34.59 -33.78 34.55
CA GLU A 45 33.44 -34.36 35.25
C GLU A 45 33.12 -33.56 36.52
N LYS A 46 34.13 -33.21 37.31
CA LYS A 46 33.96 -32.36 38.49
C LYS A 46 33.40 -30.98 38.14
N MET A 47 33.91 -30.35 37.08
CA MET A 47 33.46 -29.02 36.67
C MET A 47 32.03 -29.06 36.11
N GLU A 48 31.65 -30.13 35.40
CA GLU A 48 30.29 -30.36 34.93
C GLU A 48 29.30 -30.50 36.08
N ILE A 49 29.67 -31.21 37.15
CA ILE A 49 28.87 -31.30 38.38
C ILE A 49 28.67 -29.91 39.00
N VAL A 50 29.73 -29.12 39.14
CA VAL A 50 29.66 -27.76 39.69
C VAL A 50 28.80 -26.86 38.80
N LEU A 51 28.95 -26.95 37.47
CA LEU A 51 28.15 -26.18 36.51
C LEU A 51 26.67 -26.54 36.60
N ALA A 52 26.33 -27.83 36.75
CA ALA A 52 24.96 -28.29 36.94
C ALA A 52 24.36 -27.70 38.23
N GLN A 53 25.10 -27.74 39.34
CA GLN A 53 24.68 -27.15 40.62
C GLN A 53 24.47 -25.63 40.51
N LEU A 54 25.40 -24.91 39.87
CA LEU A 54 25.27 -23.46 39.68
C LEU A 54 24.08 -23.11 38.77
N LYS A 55 23.81 -23.90 37.71
CA LYS A 55 22.62 -23.74 36.87
C LYS A 55 21.33 -23.94 37.66
N GLU A 56 21.29 -24.93 38.55
CA GLU A 56 20.14 -25.16 39.44
C GLU A 56 19.95 -24.01 40.43
N GLN A 57 21.03 -23.52 41.04
CA GLN A 57 21.00 -22.33 41.90
C GLN A 57 20.53 -21.07 41.15
N CYS A 58 20.99 -20.90 39.92
CA CYS A 58 20.53 -19.79 39.08
C CYS A 58 19.04 -19.92 38.79
N ALA A 59 18.55 -21.11 38.42
CA ALA A 59 17.13 -21.35 38.16
C ALA A 59 16.26 -21.15 39.40
N SER A 60 16.73 -21.57 40.58
CA SER A 60 16.01 -21.44 41.85
C SER A 60 15.88 -19.98 42.29
N LEU A 61 16.89 -19.14 42.04
CA LEU A 61 16.86 -17.70 42.29
C LEU A 61 16.12 -16.91 41.20
N ARG A 62 16.18 -17.34 39.94
CA ARG A 62 15.56 -16.64 38.80
C ARG A 62 14.04 -16.60 38.91
N ARG A 63 13.41 -17.72 39.27
CA ARG A 63 11.94 -17.80 39.44
C ARG A 63 11.35 -16.76 40.39
N PRO A 64 11.79 -16.66 41.67
CA PRO A 64 11.24 -15.67 42.58
C PRO A 64 11.56 -14.24 42.13
N ILE A 65 12.76 -13.98 41.61
CA ILE A 65 13.12 -12.64 41.10
C ILE A 65 12.16 -12.23 39.97
N ASP A 66 11.95 -13.09 38.97
CA ASP A 66 11.09 -12.77 37.83
C ASP A 66 9.62 -12.60 38.27
N ALA A 67 9.14 -13.41 39.23
CA ALA A 67 7.81 -13.25 39.80
C ALA A 67 7.62 -11.88 40.48
N HIS A 68 8.59 -11.39 41.26
CA HIS A 68 8.52 -10.09 41.90
C HIS A 68 8.69 -8.94 40.90
N LYS A 69 9.59 -9.07 39.90
CA LYS A 69 9.73 -8.10 38.81
C LYS A 69 8.42 -7.90 38.05
N VAL A 70 7.68 -8.99 37.81
CA VAL A 70 6.35 -8.93 37.17
C VAL A 70 5.35 -8.11 38.00
N LEU A 71 5.41 -8.17 39.34
CA LEU A 71 4.56 -7.34 40.22
C LEU A 71 4.90 -5.86 40.14
N LEU A 72 6.18 -5.53 39.94
CA LEU A 72 6.67 -4.16 39.78
C LEU A 72 6.47 -3.61 38.36
N SER A 73 5.95 -4.43 37.43
CA SER A 73 5.76 -4.01 36.04
C SER A 73 4.83 -2.78 35.97
N PRO A 74 5.25 -1.68 35.32
CA PRO A 74 4.45 -0.45 35.21
C PRO A 74 3.05 -0.70 34.64
N ILE A 75 2.91 -1.70 33.76
CA ILE A 75 1.65 -2.06 33.12
C ILE A 75 0.54 -2.40 34.12
N ARG A 76 0.89 -2.89 35.33
CA ARG A 76 -0.07 -3.23 36.39
C ARG A 76 -0.64 -2.00 37.10
N ARG A 77 0.00 -0.84 36.93
CA ARG A 77 -0.39 0.45 37.53
C ARG A 77 -1.09 1.37 36.54
N ILE A 78 -1.13 1.01 35.26
CA ILE A 78 -1.78 1.81 34.23
C ILE A 78 -3.30 1.78 34.50
N PRO A 79 -3.95 2.96 34.59
CA PRO A 79 -5.40 3.06 34.66
C PRO A 79 -6.11 2.33 33.51
N HIS A 80 -7.31 1.84 33.76
CA HIS A 80 -8.04 1.01 32.79
C HIS A 80 -8.30 1.73 31.46
N ASP A 81 -8.69 3.00 31.53
CA ASP A 81 -8.92 3.90 30.40
C ASP A 81 -7.63 4.11 29.57
N VAL A 82 -6.51 4.40 30.22
CA VAL A 82 -5.21 4.56 29.53
C VAL A 82 -4.80 3.26 28.85
N LEU A 83 -5.04 2.11 29.46
CA LEU A 83 -4.75 0.81 28.86
C LEU A 83 -5.61 0.54 27.62
N VAL A 84 -6.89 0.93 27.65
CA VAL A 84 -7.80 0.85 26.50
C VAL A 84 -7.31 1.74 25.35
N GLU A 85 -6.91 2.98 25.63
CA GLU A 85 -6.35 3.88 24.62
C GLU A 85 -5.07 3.33 23.98
N ILE A 86 -4.19 2.73 24.78
CA ILE A 86 -3.01 2.03 24.25
C ILE A 86 -3.43 0.90 23.31
N PHE A 87 -4.42 0.08 23.69
CA PHE A 87 -4.88 -1.03 22.85
C PHE A 87 -5.53 -0.56 21.55
N LEU A 88 -6.30 0.54 21.59
CA LEU A 88 -6.87 1.16 20.40
C LEU A 88 -5.77 1.67 19.45
N ALA A 89 -4.71 2.27 19.99
CA ALA A 89 -3.54 2.69 19.23
C ALA A 89 -2.71 1.53 18.65
N CYS A 90 -2.88 0.31 19.16
CA CYS A 90 -2.27 -0.90 18.61
C CYS A 90 -3.07 -1.52 17.45
N LEU A 91 -4.29 -1.04 17.16
CA LEU A 91 -5.06 -1.53 16.02
C LEU A 91 -4.38 -1.14 14.70
N PRO A 92 -4.55 -1.92 13.63
CA PRO A 92 -3.96 -1.58 12.35
C PRO A 92 -4.50 -0.24 11.83
N SER A 93 -3.60 0.62 11.35
CA SER A 93 -3.94 1.96 10.84
C SER A 93 -4.26 1.98 9.35
N LYS A 94 -3.74 1.02 8.58
CA LYS A 94 -3.85 0.98 7.11
C LYS A 94 -4.93 0.05 6.56
N HIS A 95 -5.48 -0.82 7.40
CA HIS A 95 -6.42 -1.87 6.99
C HIS A 95 -7.32 -2.23 8.18
N HIS A 96 -8.44 -2.90 7.93
CA HIS A 96 -9.27 -3.41 9.01
C HIS A 96 -8.56 -4.57 9.74
N ALA A 97 -8.94 -4.78 10.99
CA ALA A 97 -8.41 -5.88 11.79
C ALA A 97 -8.65 -7.24 11.10
N LEU A 98 -7.58 -8.01 10.97
CA LEU A 98 -7.61 -9.36 10.42
C LEU A 98 -8.02 -10.37 11.50
N ILE A 99 -8.64 -11.47 11.08
CA ILE A 99 -8.83 -12.65 11.94
C ILE A 99 -7.49 -13.40 12.03
N ASP A 100 -6.56 -12.82 12.79
CA ASP A 100 -5.20 -13.33 12.96
C ASP A 100 -4.80 -13.28 14.44
N PRO A 101 -4.44 -14.42 15.06
CA PRO A 101 -4.06 -14.46 16.47
C PRO A 101 -2.71 -13.76 16.78
N THR A 102 -1.98 -13.33 15.75
CA THR A 102 -0.73 -12.54 15.84
C THR A 102 -0.96 -11.04 15.72
N GLN A 103 -2.19 -10.59 15.47
CA GLN A 103 -2.55 -9.17 15.34
C GLN A 103 -3.56 -8.70 16.40
N ALA A 104 -3.57 -7.40 16.68
CA ALA A 104 -4.59 -6.79 17.52
C ALA A 104 -5.97 -6.82 16.82
N PRO A 105 -7.08 -7.02 17.55
CA PRO A 105 -7.16 -7.13 19.01
C PRO A 105 -6.85 -8.51 19.58
N MET A 106 -6.80 -9.57 18.77
CA MET A 106 -6.68 -10.96 19.26
C MET A 106 -5.38 -11.23 20.02
N LEU A 107 -4.24 -10.75 19.52
CA LEU A 107 -2.93 -10.86 20.17
C LEU A 107 -2.98 -10.32 21.60
N LEU A 108 -3.57 -9.13 21.78
CA LEU A 108 -3.68 -8.46 23.08
C LEU A 108 -4.46 -9.31 24.08
N GLY A 109 -5.50 -10.02 23.60
CA GLY A 109 -6.31 -10.92 24.40
C GLY A 109 -5.58 -12.17 24.91
N ARG A 110 -4.40 -12.50 24.35
CA ARG A 110 -3.61 -13.70 24.66
C ARG A 110 -2.44 -13.47 25.60
N ILE A 111 -2.08 -12.21 25.87
CA ILE A 111 -0.87 -11.86 26.64
C ILE A 111 -1.02 -12.25 28.12
N CYS A 112 -2.07 -11.79 28.77
CA CYS A 112 -2.35 -12.16 30.16
C CYS A 112 -3.86 -12.08 30.47
N ARG A 113 -4.30 -12.69 31.57
CA ARG A 113 -5.72 -12.69 31.98
C ARG A 113 -6.32 -11.29 32.14
N HIS A 114 -5.54 -10.33 32.64
CA HIS A 114 -6.01 -8.96 32.81
C HIS A 114 -6.29 -8.29 31.46
N TRP A 115 -5.34 -8.37 30.53
CA TRP A 115 -5.50 -7.82 29.17
C TRP A 115 -6.61 -8.52 28.41
N SER A 116 -6.71 -9.85 28.54
CA SER A 116 -7.81 -10.63 28.00
C SER A 116 -9.17 -10.09 28.44
N ARG A 117 -9.35 -9.82 29.74
CA ARG A 117 -10.57 -9.21 30.26
C ARG A 117 -10.85 -7.86 29.63
N VAL A 118 -9.84 -6.98 29.55
CA VAL A 118 -9.98 -5.64 28.96
C VAL A 118 -10.36 -5.73 27.48
N VAL A 119 -9.62 -6.52 26.70
CA VAL A 119 -9.85 -6.69 25.26
C VAL A 119 -11.27 -7.21 24.98
N TYR A 120 -11.72 -8.21 25.74
CA TYR A 120 -13.06 -8.78 25.54
C TYR A 120 -14.20 -7.96 26.14
N SER A 121 -13.91 -6.98 27.01
CA SER A 121 -14.90 -6.05 27.55
C SER A 121 -14.97 -4.71 26.83
N THR A 122 -14.12 -4.46 25.83
CA THR A 122 -14.02 -3.18 25.13
C THR A 122 -14.52 -3.31 23.68
N PRO A 123 -15.78 -2.97 23.38
CA PRO A 123 -16.38 -3.18 22.06
C PRO A 123 -15.69 -2.43 20.92
N MET A 124 -15.10 -1.27 21.20
CA MET A 124 -14.40 -0.45 20.21
C MET A 124 -13.22 -1.18 19.54
N LEU A 125 -12.59 -2.14 20.23
CA LEU A 125 -11.51 -2.95 19.68
C LEU A 125 -11.98 -3.92 18.59
N TRP A 126 -13.28 -4.21 18.55
CA TRP A 126 -13.91 -5.19 17.65
C TRP A 126 -14.75 -4.52 16.55
N ARG A 127 -14.74 -3.18 16.46
CA ARG A 127 -15.61 -2.43 15.55
C ARG A 127 -15.28 -2.61 14.06
N SER A 128 -14.08 -3.06 13.74
CA SER A 128 -13.64 -3.30 12.36
C SER A 128 -13.22 -4.75 12.17
N ILE A 129 -13.53 -5.33 11.02
CA ILE A 129 -13.11 -6.68 10.64
C ILE A 129 -12.91 -6.78 9.13
N HIS A 130 -11.84 -7.46 8.71
CA HIS A 130 -11.68 -7.98 7.36
C HIS A 130 -11.90 -9.50 7.37
N ILE A 131 -12.83 -9.96 6.56
CA ILE A 131 -13.15 -11.38 6.41
C ILE A 131 -12.49 -11.87 5.12
N PRO A 132 -11.41 -12.66 5.23
CA PRO A 132 -10.81 -13.27 4.06
C PRO A 132 -11.76 -14.33 3.49
N PRO A 133 -11.67 -14.62 2.18
CA PRO A 133 -12.42 -15.70 1.58
C PRO A 133 -11.84 -16.99 2.13
N PRO A 134 -12.63 -17.84 2.78
CA PRO A 134 -12.18 -19.20 2.93
C PRO A 134 -12.21 -19.84 1.54
N ASN A 135 -11.17 -20.61 1.24
CA ASN A 135 -11.07 -21.31 -0.02
C ASN A 135 -12.09 -22.47 -0.01
N TYR A 136 -13.38 -22.20 -0.26
CA TYR A 136 -14.50 -23.12 -0.04
C TYR A 136 -14.35 -24.48 -0.74
N LEU A 137 -13.64 -24.53 -1.86
CA LEU A 137 -13.37 -25.77 -2.61
C LEU A 137 -12.33 -26.67 -1.92
N HIS A 138 -11.43 -26.09 -1.14
CA HIS A 138 -10.33 -26.79 -0.48
C HIS A 138 -10.39 -26.72 1.05
N THR A 139 -11.35 -25.97 1.59
CA THR A 139 -11.50 -25.75 3.04
C THR A 139 -12.56 -26.72 3.57
N PRO A 140 -12.16 -27.68 4.42
CA PRO A 140 -13.08 -28.59 5.08
C PRO A 140 -14.26 -27.86 5.78
N PRO A 141 -15.50 -28.40 5.74
CA PRO A 141 -16.68 -27.76 6.32
C PRO A 141 -16.56 -27.35 7.79
N ASN A 142 -15.79 -28.10 8.58
CA ASN A 142 -15.51 -27.79 9.99
C ASN A 142 -14.67 -26.51 10.17
N ILE A 143 -13.79 -26.17 9.21
CA ILE A 143 -13.04 -24.91 9.24
C ILE A 143 -13.95 -23.74 8.89
N LEU A 144 -14.86 -23.92 7.92
CA LEU A 144 -15.86 -22.91 7.55
C LEU A 144 -16.79 -22.58 8.73
N SER A 145 -17.33 -23.60 9.40
CA SER A 145 -18.18 -23.42 10.57
C SER A 145 -17.45 -22.69 11.71
N ARG A 146 -16.13 -22.91 11.86
CA ARG A 146 -15.30 -22.20 12.84
C ARG A 146 -15.11 -20.73 12.44
N LEU A 147 -14.87 -20.44 11.17
CA LEU A 147 -14.75 -19.08 10.68
C LEU A 147 -16.05 -18.29 10.89
N GLU A 148 -17.19 -18.89 10.53
CA GLU A 148 -18.52 -18.29 10.75
C GLU A 148 -18.73 -17.93 12.22
N LYS A 149 -18.43 -18.87 13.12
CA LYS A 149 -18.51 -18.62 14.56
C LYS A 149 -17.55 -17.52 15.03
N ILE A 150 -16.32 -17.49 14.52
CA ILE A 150 -15.36 -16.43 14.89
C ILE A 150 -15.87 -15.06 14.44
N VAL A 151 -16.44 -14.96 13.24
CA VAL A 151 -17.03 -13.72 12.72
C VAL A 151 -18.22 -13.28 13.57
N GLU A 152 -19.11 -14.19 13.94
CA GLU A 152 -20.22 -13.88 14.86
C GLU A 152 -19.72 -13.41 16.21
N ASP A 153 -18.82 -14.17 16.85
CA ASP A 153 -18.23 -13.80 18.13
C ASP A 153 -17.57 -12.41 18.06
N TRP A 154 -16.95 -12.06 16.93
CA TRP A 154 -16.35 -10.75 16.69
C TRP A 154 -17.41 -9.64 16.63
N LEU A 155 -18.48 -9.87 15.86
CA LEU A 155 -19.56 -8.91 15.67
C LEU A 155 -20.39 -8.73 16.94
N GLU A 156 -20.58 -9.78 17.74
CA GLU A 156 -21.21 -9.69 19.06
C GLU A 156 -20.35 -8.86 20.03
N ARG A 157 -19.03 -9.09 20.05
CA ARG A 157 -18.10 -8.33 20.92
C ARG A 157 -18.08 -6.85 20.61
N SER A 158 -18.31 -6.48 19.35
CA SER A 158 -18.39 -5.08 18.93
C SER A 158 -19.62 -4.32 19.50
N GLY A 159 -20.54 -5.02 20.16
CA GLY A 159 -21.59 -4.41 20.99
C GLY A 159 -22.56 -3.55 20.20
N THR A 160 -22.54 -2.24 20.44
CA THR A 160 -23.37 -1.25 19.72
C THR A 160 -22.54 -0.34 18.81
N CYS A 161 -21.23 -0.59 18.67
CA CYS A 161 -20.36 0.24 17.85
C CYS A 161 -20.80 0.22 16.38
N ALA A 162 -20.59 1.34 15.70
CA ALA A 162 -20.66 1.41 14.25
C ALA A 162 -19.56 0.52 13.65
N LEU A 163 -19.92 -0.29 12.67
CA LEU A 163 -19.10 -1.37 12.13
C LEU A 163 -18.42 -0.96 10.82
N ALA A 164 -17.16 -1.36 10.69
CA ALA A 164 -16.42 -1.33 9.43
C ALA A 164 -16.12 -2.76 8.99
N LEU A 165 -16.77 -3.20 7.92
CA LEU A 165 -16.71 -4.56 7.42
C LEU A 165 -16.08 -4.58 6.04
N SER A 166 -15.07 -5.43 5.84
CA SER A 166 -14.51 -5.73 4.53
C SER A 166 -14.60 -7.23 4.27
N ILE A 167 -15.03 -7.60 3.07
CA ILE A 167 -15.14 -8.99 2.63
C ILE A 167 -14.47 -9.10 1.26
N PHE A 168 -13.53 -10.04 1.15
CA PHE A 168 -12.79 -10.30 -0.08
C PHE A 168 -13.09 -11.71 -0.58
N ASP A 169 -13.23 -11.85 -1.90
CA ASP A 169 -13.33 -13.11 -2.63
C ASP A 169 -12.46 -13.01 -3.90
N PRO A 170 -11.51 -13.95 -4.15
CA PRO A 170 -10.56 -13.87 -5.25
C PRO A 170 -11.18 -14.25 -6.61
N GLY A 171 -12.47 -14.62 -6.68
CA GLY A 171 -13.17 -14.79 -7.95
C GLY A 171 -12.89 -16.09 -8.70
N ASN A 172 -12.36 -17.12 -8.04
CA ASN A 172 -12.14 -18.45 -8.64
C ASN A 172 -13.41 -19.32 -8.75
N PHE A 173 -14.59 -18.72 -8.62
CA PHE A 173 -15.84 -19.48 -8.55
C PHE A 173 -16.46 -19.72 -9.91
N SER A 174 -16.52 -21.01 -10.28
CA SER A 174 -17.44 -21.54 -11.27
C SER A 174 -18.59 -22.29 -10.56
N HIS A 175 -19.80 -21.74 -10.70
CA HIS A 175 -21.09 -22.43 -10.80
C HIS A 175 -21.80 -23.12 -9.61
N ASN A 176 -21.34 -23.10 -8.34
CA ASN A 176 -22.08 -23.76 -7.23
C ASN A 176 -22.41 -22.85 -6.02
N LEU A 177 -22.90 -21.62 -6.29
CA LEU A 177 -23.06 -20.55 -5.30
C LEU A 177 -24.48 -20.39 -4.71
N GLU A 178 -25.23 -21.48 -4.56
CA GLU A 178 -26.46 -21.41 -3.79
C GLU A 178 -26.15 -21.44 -2.29
N ARG A 179 -26.07 -20.23 -1.69
CA ARG A 179 -26.15 -19.91 -0.25
C ARG A 179 -24.84 -20.06 0.54
N HIS A 180 -24.07 -18.98 0.53
CA HIS A 180 -22.99 -18.78 1.50
C HIS A 180 -23.58 -18.41 2.88
N PRO A 181 -23.41 -19.24 3.94
CA PRO A 181 -24.09 -19.02 5.23
C PRO A 181 -23.60 -17.77 5.94
N LEU A 182 -22.29 -17.47 5.85
CA LEU A 182 -21.68 -16.29 6.46
C LEU A 182 -22.44 -14.99 6.16
N VAL A 183 -22.80 -14.74 4.89
CA VAL A 183 -23.49 -13.50 4.48
C VAL A 183 -24.81 -13.34 5.22
N SER A 184 -25.51 -14.45 5.45
CA SER A 184 -26.78 -14.45 6.19
C SER A 184 -26.57 -14.15 7.68
N ARG A 185 -25.41 -14.52 8.26
CA ARG A 185 -25.04 -14.23 9.66
C ARG A 185 -24.62 -12.77 9.86
N LEU A 186 -24.31 -12.05 8.79
CA LEU A 186 -23.99 -10.62 8.82
C LEU A 186 -25.26 -9.74 8.87
N LEU A 187 -26.38 -10.23 8.34
CA LEU A 187 -27.64 -9.46 8.24
C LEU A 187 -28.14 -8.87 9.58
N PRO A 188 -28.08 -9.57 10.73
CA PRO A 188 -28.50 -9.00 12.01
C PRO A 188 -27.71 -7.75 12.44
N PHE A 189 -26.53 -7.55 11.86
CA PHE A 189 -25.63 -6.44 12.16
C PHE A 189 -25.71 -5.31 11.12
N SER A 190 -26.56 -5.43 10.09
CA SER A 190 -26.70 -4.47 8.99
C SER A 190 -26.92 -3.04 9.48
N ARG A 191 -27.80 -2.86 10.47
CA ARG A 191 -28.16 -1.53 10.99
C ARG A 191 -27.00 -0.77 11.63
N ARG A 192 -25.92 -1.49 11.96
CA ARG A 192 -24.71 -0.95 12.58
C ARG A 192 -23.60 -0.70 11.55
N LEU A 193 -23.73 -1.18 10.32
CA LEU A 193 -22.74 -1.00 9.27
C LEU A 193 -22.59 0.49 8.95
N ARG A 194 -21.38 0.99 9.09
CA ARG A 194 -20.96 2.34 8.71
C ARG A 194 -20.06 2.32 7.49
N HIS A 195 -19.18 1.32 7.41
CA HIS A 195 -18.33 1.07 6.26
C HIS A 195 -18.54 -0.36 5.79
N LEU A 196 -18.75 -0.54 4.48
CA LEU A 196 -18.90 -1.84 3.84
C LEU A 196 -18.02 -1.90 2.59
N ALA A 197 -17.04 -2.79 2.59
CA ALA A 197 -16.20 -3.09 1.44
C ALA A 197 -16.45 -4.53 0.95
N ILE A 198 -16.79 -4.70 -0.32
CA ILE A 198 -17.05 -6.00 -0.96
C ILE A 198 -16.15 -6.12 -2.21
N THR A 199 -15.40 -7.20 -2.29
CA THR A 199 -14.59 -7.54 -3.46
C THR A 199 -14.84 -9.00 -3.83
N GLY A 200 -15.12 -9.28 -5.10
CA GLY A 200 -15.34 -10.64 -5.62
C GLY A 200 -16.66 -10.79 -6.37
N ASP A 201 -17.18 -12.02 -6.48
CA ASP A 201 -18.45 -12.26 -7.18
C ASP A 201 -19.65 -11.75 -6.37
N LEU A 202 -20.31 -10.70 -6.88
CA LEU A 202 -21.48 -10.09 -6.25
C LEU A 202 -22.65 -11.07 -6.04
N ALA A 203 -22.73 -12.16 -6.81
CA ALA A 203 -23.75 -13.18 -6.61
C ALA A 203 -23.70 -13.80 -5.20
N LEU A 204 -22.51 -13.93 -4.61
CA LEU A 204 -22.32 -14.41 -3.23
C LEU A 204 -22.99 -13.53 -2.19
N PHE A 205 -22.94 -12.22 -2.44
CA PHE A 205 -23.33 -11.21 -1.47
C PHE A 205 -24.78 -10.77 -1.63
N ARG A 206 -25.55 -11.42 -2.50
CA ARG A 206 -26.95 -11.06 -2.81
C ARG A 206 -27.81 -10.73 -1.58
N PRO A 207 -27.79 -11.50 -0.46
CA PRO A 207 -28.57 -11.13 0.72
C PRO A 207 -28.21 -9.76 1.32
N LEU A 208 -26.92 -9.39 1.31
CA LEU A 208 -26.47 -8.06 1.74
C LEU A 208 -26.81 -6.99 0.71
N LEU A 209 -26.68 -7.30 -0.59
CA LEU A 209 -26.97 -6.35 -1.67
C LEU A 209 -28.46 -5.99 -1.76
N CYS A 210 -29.35 -6.92 -1.37
CA CYS A 210 -30.79 -6.68 -1.34
C CYS A 210 -31.26 -5.81 -0.16
N LEU A 211 -30.38 -5.46 0.80
CA LEU A 211 -30.73 -4.60 1.93
C LEU A 211 -31.16 -3.21 1.47
N GLY A 212 -32.20 -2.67 2.10
CA GLY A 212 -32.72 -1.34 1.81
C GLY A 212 -32.01 -0.23 2.60
N SER A 213 -32.34 1.02 2.27
CA SER A 213 -31.88 2.20 3.02
C SER A 213 -32.28 2.17 4.50
N GLU A 214 -33.45 1.61 4.83
CA GLU A 214 -33.94 1.41 6.20
C GLU A 214 -33.13 0.38 7.01
N ASP A 215 -32.50 -0.57 6.34
CA ASP A 215 -31.66 -1.60 6.96
C ASP A 215 -30.23 -1.10 7.22
N LEU A 216 -29.84 0.02 6.61
CA LEU A 216 -28.48 0.56 6.59
C LEU A 216 -28.45 2.05 7.01
N PRO A 217 -29.01 2.42 8.18
CA PRO A 217 -29.17 3.80 8.62
C PRO A 217 -27.85 4.50 9.01
N LEU A 218 -26.73 3.78 9.09
CA LEU A 218 -25.42 4.34 9.45
C LEU A 218 -24.40 4.25 8.30
N LEU A 219 -24.77 3.67 7.15
CA LEU A 219 -23.83 3.40 6.06
C LEU A 219 -23.36 4.72 5.44
N LYS A 220 -22.07 5.01 5.59
CA LYS A 220 -21.41 6.22 5.12
C LYS A 220 -20.40 5.95 4.02
N ASP A 221 -19.69 4.82 4.09
CA ASP A 221 -18.68 4.41 3.11
C ASP A 221 -19.04 3.04 2.51
N LEU A 222 -19.19 3.01 1.18
CA LEU A 222 -19.43 1.80 0.40
C LEU A 222 -18.33 1.63 -0.65
N ARG A 223 -17.60 0.51 -0.56
CA ARG A 223 -16.56 0.15 -1.52
C ARG A 223 -16.87 -1.17 -2.18
N MET A 224 -16.86 -1.22 -3.50
CA MET A 224 -17.22 -2.40 -4.27
C MET A 224 -16.25 -2.58 -5.43
N HIS A 225 -15.75 -3.80 -5.60
CA HIS A 225 -14.85 -4.15 -6.70
C HIS A 225 -15.46 -5.22 -7.61
N SER A 226 -15.08 -5.17 -8.89
CA SER A 226 -15.51 -6.12 -9.93
C SER A 226 -17.03 -6.14 -10.15
N ILE A 227 -17.67 -4.97 -10.14
CA ILE A 227 -19.11 -4.89 -10.39
C ILE A 227 -19.41 -5.28 -11.84
N VAL A 228 -20.23 -6.32 -11.98
CA VAL A 228 -20.90 -6.71 -13.22
C VAL A 228 -22.38 -6.39 -13.05
N HIS A 229 -23.06 -5.95 -14.12
CA HIS A 229 -24.44 -5.47 -14.07
C HIS A 229 -25.33 -6.44 -13.27
N SER A 230 -25.85 -5.97 -12.13
CA SER A 230 -26.75 -6.75 -11.29
C SER A 230 -27.93 -5.86 -10.85
N PRO A 231 -29.19 -6.30 -11.03
CA PRO A 231 -30.38 -5.49 -10.74
C PRO A 231 -30.63 -5.27 -9.24
N ASN A 232 -29.84 -5.89 -8.35
CA ASN A 232 -30.07 -5.84 -6.91
C ASN A 232 -29.25 -4.75 -6.19
N LEU A 233 -28.41 -3.98 -6.89
CA LEU A 233 -27.54 -2.98 -6.25
C LEU A 233 -28.27 -1.67 -5.90
N ASP A 234 -29.42 -1.44 -6.53
CA ASP A 234 -30.12 -0.17 -6.48
C ASP A 234 -30.52 0.25 -5.07
N ASN A 235 -30.88 -0.72 -4.22
CA ASN A 235 -31.29 -0.47 -2.84
C ASN A 235 -30.13 0.01 -1.96
N LEU A 236 -28.96 -0.61 -2.11
CA LEU A 236 -27.75 -0.28 -1.35
C LEU A 236 -27.23 1.11 -1.70
N PHE A 237 -27.33 1.46 -2.98
CA PHE A 237 -26.95 2.77 -3.48
C PHE A 237 -27.84 3.90 -2.96
N GLN A 238 -29.10 3.64 -2.62
CA GLN A 238 -30.04 4.66 -2.13
C GLN A 238 -29.96 4.93 -0.61
N ALA A 239 -28.90 4.47 0.07
CA ALA A 239 -28.72 4.78 1.49
C ALA A 239 -28.57 6.30 1.73
N HIS A 240 -29.50 6.89 2.48
CA HIS A 240 -29.56 8.35 2.71
C HIS A 240 -28.37 8.92 3.48
N THR A 241 -27.55 8.09 4.12
CA THR A 241 -26.36 8.51 4.87
C THR A 241 -25.06 8.33 4.11
N LEU A 242 -25.12 7.84 2.86
CA LEU A 242 -23.94 7.49 2.08
C LEU A 242 -23.22 8.76 1.59
N GLU A 243 -21.98 8.95 2.04
CA GLU A 243 -21.13 10.12 1.76
C GLU A 243 -19.91 9.75 0.90
N GLU A 244 -19.43 8.51 1.04
CA GLU A 244 -18.21 8.01 0.40
C GLU A 244 -18.54 6.77 -0.44
N ILE A 245 -18.11 6.76 -1.70
CA ILE A 245 -18.29 5.59 -2.56
C ILE A 245 -17.07 5.31 -3.43
N ALA A 246 -16.66 4.05 -3.48
CA ALA A 246 -15.62 3.57 -4.38
C ALA A 246 -16.12 2.35 -5.18
N LEU A 247 -16.26 2.51 -6.49
CA LEU A 247 -16.74 1.48 -7.40
C LEU A 247 -15.67 1.16 -8.43
N ASN A 248 -15.20 -0.09 -8.44
CA ASN A 248 -14.44 -0.65 -9.54
C ASN A 248 -15.38 -1.53 -10.39
N MET A 249 -15.73 -1.02 -11.56
CA MET A 249 -16.75 -1.57 -12.46
C MET A 249 -16.10 -2.13 -13.72
N THR A 250 -16.76 -3.11 -14.34
CA THR A 250 -16.41 -3.52 -15.70
C THR A 250 -16.92 -2.47 -16.71
N ALA A 251 -16.23 -2.31 -17.85
CA ALA A 251 -16.62 -1.36 -18.92
C ALA A 251 -17.98 -1.65 -19.60
N SER A 252 -18.82 -2.53 -19.05
CA SER A 252 -20.20 -2.76 -19.51
C SER A 252 -21.23 -1.88 -18.79
N ILE A 253 -20.85 -1.19 -17.70
CA ILE A 253 -21.76 -0.37 -16.89
C ILE A 253 -21.48 1.12 -17.15
N ASP A 254 -22.50 1.91 -17.47
CA ASP A 254 -22.41 3.38 -17.42
C ASP A 254 -22.65 3.84 -15.97
N PRO A 255 -21.65 4.44 -15.30
CA PRO A 255 -21.79 4.85 -13.91
C PRO A 255 -22.94 5.84 -13.66
N ARG A 256 -23.35 6.63 -14.67
CA ARG A 256 -24.44 7.63 -14.56
C ARG A 256 -25.81 7.01 -14.40
N SER A 257 -25.96 5.74 -14.80
CA SER A 257 -27.21 4.98 -14.69
C SER A 257 -27.45 4.46 -13.28
N LEU A 258 -26.43 4.49 -12.42
CA LEU A 258 -26.54 4.03 -11.04
C LEU A 258 -27.41 4.99 -10.21
N PRO A 259 -28.34 4.45 -9.39
CA PRO A 259 -29.21 5.25 -8.53
C PRO A 259 -28.47 5.74 -7.27
N LEU A 260 -27.36 6.42 -7.47
CA LEU A 260 -26.53 6.99 -6.41
C LEU A 260 -27.09 8.33 -5.92
N PRO A 261 -26.94 8.67 -4.63
CA PRO A 261 -27.31 9.94 -4.06
C PRO A 261 -26.22 10.99 -4.35
N TRP A 262 -25.99 11.24 -5.64
CA TRP A 262 -24.88 12.05 -6.15
C TRP A 262 -24.68 13.37 -5.40
N SER A 263 -25.76 14.05 -5.03
CA SER A 263 -25.72 15.38 -4.41
C SER A 263 -25.11 15.41 -3.01
N GLN A 264 -25.14 14.30 -2.27
CA GLN A 264 -24.64 14.24 -0.89
C GLN A 264 -23.23 13.65 -0.78
N LEU A 265 -22.68 13.12 -1.89
CA LEU A 265 -21.36 12.49 -1.90
C LEU A 265 -20.25 13.52 -1.69
N THR A 266 -19.33 13.19 -0.78
CA THR A 266 -18.11 13.93 -0.48
C THR A 266 -16.87 13.25 -1.04
N GLU A 267 -16.88 11.92 -1.15
CA GLU A 267 -15.79 11.17 -1.79
C GLU A 267 -16.33 10.20 -2.84
N LEU A 268 -15.79 10.27 -4.04
CA LEU A 268 -16.26 9.49 -5.18
C LEU A 268 -15.09 8.91 -5.98
N TYR A 269 -14.96 7.59 -6.01
CA TYR A 269 -13.94 6.88 -6.78
C TYR A 269 -14.64 5.96 -7.78
N LEU A 270 -14.63 6.31 -9.07
CA LEU A 270 -15.21 5.51 -10.14
C LEU A 270 -14.09 5.01 -11.05
N ARG A 271 -13.74 3.74 -10.89
CA ARG A 271 -12.76 3.05 -11.73
C ARG A 271 -13.48 2.10 -12.66
N CYS A 272 -13.13 2.15 -13.95
CA CYS A 272 -13.62 1.19 -14.93
C CYS A 272 -12.44 0.39 -15.50
N THR A 273 -12.53 -0.94 -15.52
CA THR A 273 -11.56 -1.80 -16.22
C THR A 273 -11.95 -1.91 -17.69
N PRO A 274 -11.04 -1.64 -18.64
CA PRO A 274 -11.36 -1.62 -20.05
C PRO A 274 -11.59 -3.04 -20.61
N ALA A 275 -12.56 -3.17 -21.52
CA ALA A 275 -13.06 -4.46 -22.02
C ALA A 275 -12.04 -5.32 -22.77
N TRP A 276 -10.92 -4.76 -23.23
CA TRP A 276 -9.89 -5.49 -23.99
C TRP A 276 -9.06 -6.45 -23.12
N GLU A 277 -8.99 -6.25 -21.80
CA GLU A 277 -8.45 -7.26 -20.85
C GLU A 277 -9.35 -8.51 -20.75
N GLN A 278 -10.56 -8.47 -21.32
CA GLN A 278 -11.56 -9.56 -21.28
C GLN A 278 -11.90 -10.14 -22.66
N HIS A 279 -11.09 -9.87 -23.70
CA HIS A 279 -11.27 -10.41 -25.07
C HIS A 279 -12.66 -10.16 -25.71
N SER A 280 -13.32 -9.03 -25.44
CA SER A 280 -14.64 -8.74 -26.02
C SER A 280 -14.66 -7.41 -26.77
N LEU A 281 -14.94 -7.47 -28.08
CA LEU A 281 -14.81 -6.38 -29.07
C LEU A 281 -16.01 -5.41 -29.13
N ALA A 282 -17.03 -5.56 -28.28
CA ALA A 282 -18.18 -4.67 -28.30
C ALA A 282 -18.85 -4.62 -26.92
N MET A 283 -18.52 -3.61 -26.12
CA MET A 283 -19.29 -3.25 -24.92
C MET A 283 -19.47 -1.73 -24.92
N GLU A 284 -20.72 -1.27 -24.80
CA GLU A 284 -21.13 0.13 -24.93
C GLU A 284 -20.98 0.96 -23.63
N GLY A 285 -20.64 0.32 -22.51
CA GLY A 285 -20.55 0.91 -21.18
C GLY A 285 -19.23 1.62 -20.87
N GLY A 286 -18.97 1.85 -19.59
CA GLY A 286 -17.85 2.63 -19.10
C GLY A 286 -18.15 4.13 -19.05
N LEU A 287 -17.11 4.93 -18.77
CA LEU A 287 -17.22 6.37 -18.61
C LEU A 287 -16.52 7.08 -19.78
N ASP A 288 -17.25 7.93 -20.51
CA ASP A 288 -16.68 8.86 -21.47
C ASP A 288 -16.48 10.26 -20.84
N ILE A 289 -15.86 11.16 -21.61
CA ILE A 289 -15.57 12.53 -21.16
C ILE A 289 -16.84 13.34 -20.87
N GLY A 290 -17.94 13.14 -21.61
CA GLY A 290 -19.19 13.84 -21.33
C GLY A 290 -19.83 13.33 -20.04
N GLY A 291 -19.82 12.02 -19.85
CA GLY A 291 -20.42 11.38 -18.71
C GLY A 291 -19.67 11.66 -17.41
N ALA A 292 -18.33 11.77 -17.46
CA ALA A 292 -17.56 12.20 -16.31
C ALA A 292 -17.92 13.65 -15.89
N PHE A 293 -18.28 14.52 -16.84
CA PHE A 293 -18.66 15.92 -16.57
C PHE A 293 -20.05 15.97 -15.94
N ASP A 294 -20.98 15.16 -16.46
CA ASP A 294 -22.30 14.96 -15.85
C ASP A 294 -22.20 14.47 -14.41
N VAL A 295 -21.29 13.52 -14.12
CA VAL A 295 -21.05 13.01 -12.76
C VAL A 295 -20.60 14.13 -11.83
N LEU A 296 -19.57 14.89 -12.21
CA LEU A 296 -19.10 16.03 -11.39
C LEU A 296 -20.22 17.04 -11.13
N ARG A 297 -21.05 17.31 -12.14
CA ARG A 297 -22.18 18.24 -12.01
C ARG A 297 -23.22 17.78 -10.99
N ARG A 298 -23.45 16.47 -10.87
CA ARG A 298 -24.40 15.90 -9.92
C ARG A 298 -23.88 15.91 -8.48
N CYS A 299 -22.58 16.17 -8.25
CA CYS A 299 -21.91 16.03 -6.96
C CYS A 299 -21.27 17.36 -6.47
N PRO A 300 -22.06 18.37 -6.06
CA PRO A 300 -21.54 19.68 -5.68
C PRO A 300 -20.72 19.69 -4.38
N ASN A 301 -20.86 18.66 -3.53
CA ASN A 301 -20.24 18.56 -2.22
C ASN A 301 -18.93 17.74 -2.21
N LEU A 302 -18.40 17.39 -3.38
CA LEU A 302 -17.18 16.59 -3.47
C LEU A 302 -15.99 17.30 -2.83
N VAL A 303 -15.27 16.54 -2.01
CA VAL A 303 -13.97 16.87 -1.40
C VAL A 303 -12.87 16.07 -2.10
N GLN A 304 -13.11 14.81 -2.41
CA GLN A 304 -12.20 13.96 -3.18
C GLN A 304 -12.92 13.27 -4.32
N CYS A 305 -12.30 13.24 -5.50
CA CYS A 305 -12.87 12.58 -6.66
C CYS A 305 -11.79 11.88 -7.49
N GLU A 306 -12.03 10.62 -7.84
CA GLU A 306 -11.25 9.87 -8.83
C GLU A 306 -12.18 9.33 -9.91
N LEU A 307 -11.91 9.67 -11.17
CA LEU A 307 -12.67 9.17 -12.32
C LEU A 307 -11.70 8.56 -13.34
N LYS A 308 -11.97 7.32 -13.73
CA LYS A 308 -11.28 6.65 -14.84
C LYS A 308 -12.15 6.63 -16.08
N ILE A 309 -11.71 7.35 -17.11
CA ILE A 309 -12.33 7.43 -18.43
C ILE A 309 -11.86 6.22 -19.25
N THR A 310 -12.80 5.44 -19.78
CA THR A 310 -12.49 4.22 -20.54
C THR A 310 -13.01 4.25 -21.97
N LYS A 311 -13.88 5.21 -22.30
CA LYS A 311 -14.54 5.32 -23.58
C LYS A 311 -14.09 6.58 -24.32
N ILE A 312 -13.49 6.38 -25.49
CA ILE A 312 -13.09 7.46 -26.39
C ILE A 312 -14.32 7.88 -27.20
N ALA A 313 -14.81 9.09 -26.97
CA ALA A 313 -15.93 9.68 -27.70
C ALA A 313 -15.47 11.05 -28.24
N PRO A 314 -14.91 11.09 -29.48
CA PRO A 314 -14.22 12.26 -30.01
C PRO A 314 -15.10 13.51 -30.16
N ASP A 315 -16.42 13.33 -30.31
CA ASP A 315 -17.40 14.41 -30.47
C ASP A 315 -18.37 14.54 -29.29
N SER A 316 -17.94 14.20 -28.07
CA SER A 316 -18.80 14.32 -26.89
C SER A 316 -19.28 15.76 -26.69
N ILE A 317 -20.53 16.04 -27.06
CA ILE A 317 -21.21 17.29 -26.74
C ILE A 317 -21.69 17.14 -25.29
N PHE A 318 -21.03 17.84 -24.37
CA PHE A 318 -21.47 17.98 -23.00
C PHE A 318 -21.80 19.44 -22.70
N ASP A 319 -22.66 19.66 -21.71
CA ASP A 319 -23.03 21.01 -21.29
C ASP A 319 -21.78 21.77 -20.82
N THR A 320 -21.55 22.95 -21.37
CA THR A 320 -20.40 23.82 -21.07
C THR A 320 -20.70 24.82 -19.95
N SER A 321 -21.81 24.64 -19.25
CA SER A 321 -22.14 25.41 -18.05
C SER A 321 -21.06 25.20 -16.97
N PRO A 322 -20.70 26.26 -16.22
CA PRO A 322 -19.70 26.14 -15.18
C PRO A 322 -20.17 25.21 -14.04
N ILE A 323 -19.31 24.30 -13.61
CA ILE A 323 -19.52 23.44 -12.45
C ILE A 323 -18.75 24.03 -11.27
N ASN A 324 -19.47 24.34 -10.19
CA ASN A 324 -18.88 24.84 -8.96
C ASN A 324 -18.65 23.69 -7.98
N LEU A 325 -17.38 23.32 -7.78
CA LEU A 325 -16.96 22.30 -6.82
C LEU A 325 -16.14 22.98 -5.73
N LEU A 326 -16.84 23.73 -4.87
CA LEU A 326 -16.22 24.63 -3.90
C LEU A 326 -15.47 23.89 -2.78
N HIS A 327 -15.78 22.62 -2.55
CA HIS A 327 -15.17 21.81 -1.49
C HIS A 327 -14.07 20.88 -2.00
N LEU A 328 -13.87 20.80 -3.31
CA LEU A 328 -12.99 19.81 -3.92
C LEU A 328 -11.52 20.14 -3.61
N CYS A 329 -10.88 19.24 -2.87
CA CYS A 329 -9.47 19.32 -2.50
C CYS A 329 -8.59 18.44 -3.39
N THR A 330 -9.11 17.28 -3.80
CA THR A 330 -8.35 16.28 -4.58
C THR A 330 -9.15 15.83 -5.80
N LEU A 331 -8.55 15.92 -6.98
CA LEU A 331 -9.12 15.43 -8.24
C LEU A 331 -8.12 14.53 -8.95
N VAL A 332 -8.52 13.29 -9.23
CA VAL A 332 -7.76 12.32 -10.01
C VAL A 332 -8.54 11.98 -11.27
N LEU A 333 -7.97 12.26 -12.43
CA LEU A 333 -8.55 11.92 -13.72
C LEU A 333 -7.56 11.04 -14.48
N SER A 334 -8.00 9.83 -14.86
CA SER A 334 -7.18 8.91 -15.65
C SER A 334 -7.96 8.40 -16.85
N GLY A 335 -7.29 8.01 -17.93
CA GLY A 335 -7.92 7.33 -19.06
C GLY A 335 -7.56 7.86 -20.44
N SER A 336 -7.82 7.05 -21.47
CA SER A 336 -7.41 7.37 -22.85
C SER A 336 -8.41 8.28 -23.58
N GLY A 337 -7.88 9.17 -24.43
CA GLY A 337 -8.65 9.86 -25.47
C GLY A 337 -9.48 11.07 -25.01
N PHE A 338 -9.15 11.72 -23.90
CA PHE A 338 -9.82 12.94 -23.45
C PHE A 338 -8.92 14.18 -23.57
N VAL A 339 -9.52 15.32 -23.93
CA VAL A 339 -8.87 16.64 -23.96
C VAL A 339 -9.22 17.37 -22.67
N PHE A 340 -8.32 17.29 -21.68
CA PHE A 340 -8.52 17.89 -20.34
C PHE A 340 -8.88 19.38 -20.37
N GLN A 341 -8.43 20.09 -21.40
CA GLN A 341 -8.61 21.53 -21.51
C GLN A 341 -10.06 21.98 -21.64
N LYS A 342 -10.89 21.21 -22.37
CA LYS A 342 -12.32 21.51 -22.49
C LYS A 342 -12.98 21.50 -21.11
N TRP A 343 -12.56 20.61 -20.22
CA TRP A 343 -13.03 20.54 -18.84
C TRP A 343 -12.51 21.69 -17.99
N ALA A 344 -11.21 21.93 -18.05
CA ALA A 344 -10.51 22.90 -17.24
C ALA A 344 -11.20 24.28 -17.24
N SER A 345 -11.68 24.70 -18.40
CA SER A 345 -12.33 26.01 -18.57
C SER A 345 -13.71 26.16 -17.91
N HIS A 346 -14.35 25.05 -17.54
CA HIS A 346 -15.71 25.04 -16.97
C HIS A 346 -15.74 24.63 -15.49
N LEU A 347 -14.60 24.25 -14.90
CA LEU A 347 -14.52 23.85 -13.50
C LEU A 347 -14.13 25.04 -12.62
N VAL A 348 -14.94 25.34 -11.61
CA VAL A 348 -14.63 26.32 -10.56
C VAL A 348 -14.29 25.54 -9.29
N VAL A 349 -13.00 25.41 -9.03
CA VAL A 349 -12.41 24.54 -7.99
C VAL A 349 -11.42 25.32 -7.10
N PRO A 350 -11.91 26.32 -6.33
CA PRO A 350 -11.04 27.27 -5.62
C PRO A 350 -10.19 26.65 -4.51
N ASN A 351 -10.59 25.51 -3.96
CA ASN A 351 -9.90 24.83 -2.86
C ASN A 351 -9.08 23.61 -3.31
N LEU A 352 -8.85 23.46 -4.63
CA LEU A 352 -8.10 22.33 -5.17
C LEU A 352 -6.63 22.39 -4.73
N ARG A 353 -6.18 21.34 -4.04
CA ARG A 353 -4.81 21.20 -3.51
C ARG A 353 -4.03 20.11 -4.22
N SER A 354 -4.70 19.10 -4.74
CA SER A 354 -4.08 17.98 -5.45
C SER A 354 -4.84 17.67 -6.73
N LEU A 355 -4.12 17.65 -7.85
CA LEU A 355 -4.62 17.30 -9.16
C LEU A 355 -3.74 16.21 -9.75
N GLN A 356 -4.30 15.03 -10.01
CA GLN A 356 -3.60 13.94 -10.68
C GLN A 356 -4.23 13.68 -12.05
N ILE A 357 -3.40 13.57 -13.07
CA ILE A 357 -3.82 13.45 -14.46
C ILE A 357 -3.03 12.31 -15.12
N GLY A 358 -3.69 11.24 -15.58
CA GLY A 358 -3.05 10.08 -16.21
C GLY A 358 -3.71 9.63 -17.53
N ASP A 359 -2.92 9.03 -18.41
CA ASP A 359 -3.24 8.48 -19.74
C ASP A 359 -3.84 9.47 -20.76
N VAL A 360 -3.53 10.76 -20.62
CA VAL A 360 -4.22 11.86 -21.32
C VAL A 360 -3.53 12.28 -22.62
N PHE A 361 -4.33 12.71 -23.62
CA PHE A 361 -3.84 13.45 -24.78
C PHE A 361 -4.01 14.96 -24.54
N TRP A 362 -2.90 15.70 -24.62
CA TRP A 362 -2.91 17.15 -24.47
C TRP A 362 -2.85 17.83 -25.83
N ASP A 363 -3.87 18.63 -26.17
CA ASP A 363 -3.95 19.40 -27.42
C ASP A 363 -4.37 20.83 -27.10
N SER A 364 -3.44 21.79 -27.33
CA SER A 364 -3.57 23.26 -27.50
C SER A 364 -4.20 24.14 -26.40
N ALA A 365 -3.36 24.60 -25.45
CA ALA A 365 -3.57 25.71 -24.50
C ALA A 365 -4.97 25.93 -23.85
N ALA A 366 -5.12 25.55 -22.58
CA ALA A 366 -6.27 25.87 -21.74
C ALA A 366 -6.15 27.22 -20.98
N ARG A 367 -7.27 27.71 -20.45
CA ARG A 367 -7.24 28.67 -19.34
C ARG A 367 -6.76 27.98 -18.06
N SER A 368 -6.04 28.71 -17.23
CA SER A 368 -5.49 28.16 -15.99
C SER A 368 -6.58 27.76 -14.99
N LEU A 369 -6.51 26.52 -14.51
CA LEU A 369 -7.33 25.99 -13.42
C LEU A 369 -6.88 26.49 -12.04
N ALA A 370 -5.60 26.88 -11.93
CA ALA A 370 -4.96 27.16 -10.67
C ALA A 370 -4.86 28.66 -10.46
N GLN A 371 -5.66 29.19 -9.53
CA GLN A 371 -5.50 30.55 -9.03
C GLN A 371 -4.63 30.63 -7.76
N ASP A 372 -4.25 29.47 -7.20
CA ASP A 372 -3.52 29.35 -5.94
C ASP A 372 -2.18 28.64 -6.16
N SER A 373 -1.13 29.14 -5.48
CA SER A 373 0.21 28.58 -5.51
C SER A 373 0.36 27.25 -4.76
N SER A 374 -0.62 26.87 -3.94
CA SER A 374 -0.57 25.65 -3.12
C SER A 374 -0.97 24.36 -3.86
N LEU A 375 -1.29 24.44 -5.16
CA LEU A 375 -1.66 23.27 -5.96
C LEU A 375 -0.46 22.34 -6.20
N SER A 376 -0.66 21.07 -5.87
CA SER A 376 0.19 19.95 -6.26
C SER A 376 -0.38 19.26 -7.50
N VAL A 377 0.44 19.12 -8.53
CA VAL A 377 0.06 18.43 -9.77
C VAL A 377 0.90 17.16 -9.93
N ASP A 378 0.24 16.02 -10.10
CA ASP A 378 0.86 14.76 -10.51
C ASP A 378 0.45 14.43 -11.94
N ILE A 379 1.43 14.30 -12.83
CA ILE A 379 1.20 13.87 -14.20
C ILE A 379 1.65 12.41 -14.28
N GLY A 380 0.67 11.52 -14.37
CA GLY A 380 0.82 10.09 -14.47
C GLY A 380 1.26 9.61 -15.86
N PRO A 381 1.21 8.28 -16.09
CA PRO A 381 1.64 7.67 -17.34
C PRO A 381 0.87 8.24 -18.53
N GLY A 382 1.51 8.43 -19.67
CA GLY A 382 0.88 9.03 -20.84
C GLY A 382 1.87 9.33 -21.96
N HIS A 383 1.36 9.51 -23.17
CA HIS A 383 2.16 9.86 -24.35
C HIS A 383 2.24 11.38 -24.50
N PHE A 384 3.39 11.96 -24.12
CA PHE A 384 3.63 13.40 -24.21
C PHE A 384 4.64 13.74 -25.30
N THR A 385 4.34 14.77 -26.11
CA THR A 385 5.31 15.44 -26.96
C THR A 385 5.90 16.65 -26.19
N PRO A 386 7.08 17.19 -26.57
CA PRO A 386 7.62 18.41 -25.96
C PRO A 386 6.63 19.57 -25.93
N SER A 387 5.91 19.77 -27.03
CA SER A 387 4.91 20.83 -27.18
C SER A 387 3.73 20.61 -26.24
N SER A 388 3.20 19.39 -26.18
CA SER A 388 2.03 19.07 -25.37
C SER A 388 2.32 19.14 -23.87
N LEU A 389 3.54 18.78 -23.46
CA LEU A 389 4.03 18.93 -22.09
C LEU A 389 4.20 20.40 -21.69
N ALA A 390 4.78 21.22 -22.57
CA ALA A 390 4.94 22.66 -22.33
C ALA A 390 3.59 23.37 -22.17
N GLU A 391 2.62 23.06 -23.04
CA GLU A 391 1.24 23.56 -22.94
C GLU A 391 0.52 23.10 -21.66
N CYS A 392 0.83 21.90 -21.18
CA CYS A 392 0.32 21.40 -19.90
C CYS A 392 0.79 22.29 -18.75
N PHE A 393 2.10 22.54 -18.65
CA PHE A 393 2.64 23.39 -17.58
C PHE A 393 2.24 24.86 -17.72
N GLN A 394 2.02 25.37 -18.93
CA GLN A 394 1.43 26.70 -19.14
C GLN A 394 0.02 26.84 -18.54
N SER A 395 -0.72 25.73 -18.44
CA SER A 395 -2.05 25.72 -17.82
C SER A 395 -1.98 25.83 -16.28
N PHE A 396 -0.80 25.62 -15.68
CA PHE A 396 -0.59 25.64 -14.24
C PHE A 396 0.62 26.51 -13.85
N PRO A 397 0.59 27.84 -14.10
CA PRO A 397 1.76 28.70 -13.92
C PRO A 397 2.14 28.91 -12.44
N LEU A 398 1.20 28.72 -11.51
CA LEU A 398 1.40 29.02 -10.08
C LEU A 398 1.82 27.80 -9.24
N ILE A 399 1.98 26.61 -9.82
CA ILE A 399 2.22 25.39 -9.03
C ILE A 399 3.50 25.49 -8.19
N SER A 400 3.42 24.98 -6.96
CA SER A 400 4.58 24.82 -6.06
C SER A 400 5.11 23.40 -6.04
N HIS A 401 4.26 22.41 -6.28
CA HIS A 401 4.62 20.99 -6.21
C HIS A 401 4.27 20.30 -7.54
N LEU A 402 5.28 19.73 -8.18
CA LEU A 402 5.11 18.93 -9.40
C LEU A 402 5.66 17.52 -9.18
N GLN A 403 4.84 16.52 -9.47
CA GLN A 403 5.25 15.13 -9.59
C GLN A 403 5.00 14.65 -11.03
N LEU A 404 5.98 13.96 -11.59
CA LEU A 404 5.89 13.28 -12.88
C LEU A 404 6.10 11.80 -12.63
N SER A 405 5.08 10.98 -12.88
CA SER A 405 5.08 9.55 -12.64
C SER A 405 4.81 8.76 -13.93
N ALA A 406 5.66 7.81 -14.29
CA ALA A 406 5.44 6.85 -15.38
C ALA A 406 5.17 7.43 -16.81
N ALA A 407 5.50 8.69 -17.09
CA ALA A 407 5.31 9.31 -18.41
C ALA A 407 6.14 8.60 -19.50
N ILE A 408 5.48 8.25 -20.63
CA ILE A 408 6.08 7.64 -21.81
C ILE A 408 6.28 8.72 -22.86
N PHE A 409 7.48 9.28 -22.93
CA PHE A 409 7.86 10.13 -24.04
C PHE A 409 8.06 9.25 -25.29
N SER A 410 7.48 9.63 -26.42
CA SER A 410 7.69 8.93 -27.69
C SER A 410 9.20 8.83 -27.96
N SER A 411 9.73 7.61 -27.91
CA SER A 411 11.15 7.34 -28.06
C SER A 411 11.60 7.81 -29.44
N GLY A 412 12.41 8.87 -29.49
CA GLY A 412 12.94 9.46 -30.72
C GLY A 412 12.80 10.98 -30.81
N GLU A 413 11.84 11.59 -30.10
CA GLU A 413 11.53 13.03 -30.26
C GLU A 413 11.84 13.90 -29.04
N PHE A 414 12.04 13.30 -27.86
CA PHE A 414 12.27 14.03 -26.61
C PHE A 414 13.74 13.87 -26.17
N PRO A 415 14.58 14.91 -26.25
CA PRO A 415 15.93 14.87 -25.69
C PRO A 415 15.84 14.61 -24.18
N HIS A 416 16.65 13.68 -23.65
CA HIS A 416 16.65 13.32 -22.22
C HIS A 416 16.68 14.54 -21.28
N ASP A 417 17.35 15.62 -21.69
CA ASP A 417 17.54 16.82 -20.87
C ASP A 417 16.50 17.94 -21.15
N ALA A 418 15.69 17.81 -22.21
CA ALA A 418 14.74 18.85 -22.61
C ALA A 418 13.63 19.08 -21.57
N LEU A 419 13.36 18.09 -20.71
CA LEU A 419 12.27 18.16 -19.73
C LEU A 419 12.59 19.19 -18.64
N LEU A 420 13.81 19.15 -18.12
CA LEU A 420 14.26 20.10 -17.11
C LEU A 420 14.48 21.49 -17.69
N ALA A 421 14.85 21.58 -18.97
CA ALA A 421 15.03 22.84 -19.68
C ALA A 421 13.74 23.68 -19.78
N LEU A 422 12.56 23.05 -19.75
CA LEU A 422 11.27 23.74 -19.74
C LEU A 422 11.06 24.62 -18.49
N PHE A 423 11.65 24.23 -17.37
CA PHE A 423 11.51 24.90 -16.07
C PHE A 423 12.67 25.87 -15.78
N ALA A 424 13.64 25.96 -16.69
CA ALA A 424 14.79 26.85 -16.59
C ALA A 424 14.72 27.95 -17.68
N PRO A 425 15.51 29.03 -17.55
CA PRO A 425 15.63 30.03 -18.60
C PRO A 425 16.07 29.38 -19.92
N PRO A 426 15.44 29.74 -21.07
CA PRO A 426 14.58 30.91 -21.28
C PRO A 426 13.06 30.66 -21.14
N HIS A 427 12.60 29.44 -20.83
CA HIS A 427 11.17 29.10 -20.83
C HIS A 427 10.48 29.43 -19.50
N GLU A 428 11.16 29.21 -18.38
CA GLU A 428 10.70 29.57 -17.01
C GLU A 428 9.26 29.12 -16.69
N LEU A 429 8.84 27.95 -17.17
CA LEU A 429 7.52 27.41 -16.82
C LEU A 429 7.45 27.13 -15.31
N CYS A 430 6.28 27.41 -14.73
CA CYS A 430 6.01 27.22 -13.29
C CYS A 430 7.05 27.91 -12.38
N PRO A 431 7.17 29.25 -12.41
CA PRO A 431 8.16 29.98 -11.63
C PRO A 431 8.05 29.72 -10.12
N MET A 432 6.86 29.46 -9.59
CA MET A 432 6.62 29.22 -8.16
C MET A 432 7.01 27.80 -7.67
N LEU A 433 7.54 26.95 -8.56
CA LEU A 433 7.86 25.57 -8.23
C LEU A 433 8.95 25.48 -7.15
N THR A 434 8.63 24.83 -6.03
CA THR A 434 9.55 24.56 -4.91
C THR A 434 9.87 23.09 -4.75
N ASN A 435 9.00 22.19 -5.22
CA ASN A 435 9.15 20.75 -5.04
C ASN A 435 8.94 20.04 -6.38
N MET A 436 9.94 19.28 -6.82
CA MET A 436 9.87 18.50 -8.06
C MET A 436 10.19 17.02 -7.80
N ALA A 437 9.34 16.12 -8.29
CA ALA A 437 9.56 14.69 -8.27
C ALA A 437 9.45 14.11 -9.68
N ILE A 438 10.46 13.34 -10.11
CA ILE A 438 10.49 12.62 -11.39
C ILE A 438 10.67 11.14 -11.07
N LEU A 439 9.59 10.36 -11.19
CA LEU A 439 9.49 8.99 -10.73
C LEU A 439 9.11 8.06 -11.88
N ASP A 440 9.83 6.94 -12.01
CA ASP A 440 9.48 5.84 -12.91
C ASP A 440 9.28 6.25 -14.39
N VAL A 441 9.96 7.32 -14.84
CA VAL A 441 9.92 7.83 -16.22
C VAL A 441 10.89 7.04 -17.10
N LEU A 442 10.46 6.63 -18.31
CA LEU A 442 11.31 5.84 -19.22
C LEU A 442 12.55 6.59 -19.71
N THR A 443 12.43 7.91 -19.92
CA THR A 443 13.53 8.80 -20.30
C THR A 443 13.87 9.73 -19.14
N THR A 444 14.70 9.27 -18.21
CA THR A 444 15.16 10.10 -17.09
C THR A 444 16.25 11.07 -17.55
N PRO A 445 16.27 12.33 -17.04
CA PRO A 445 17.29 13.31 -17.38
C PRO A 445 18.70 12.85 -16.99
N SER A 446 19.74 13.35 -17.67
CA SER A 446 21.14 13.06 -17.31
C SER A 446 21.52 13.67 -15.96
N ASP A 447 22.58 13.14 -15.32
CA ASP A 447 23.03 13.66 -14.01
C ASP A 447 23.49 15.11 -14.14
N LEU A 448 24.15 15.44 -15.25
CA LEU A 448 24.55 16.81 -15.58
C LEU A 448 23.35 17.75 -15.76
N ALA A 449 22.26 17.29 -16.39
CA ALA A 449 21.05 18.08 -16.53
C ALA A 449 20.35 18.32 -15.19
N VAL A 450 20.28 17.31 -14.32
CA VAL A 450 19.75 17.47 -12.95
C VAL A 450 20.56 18.50 -12.17
N LEU A 451 21.89 18.39 -12.21
CA LEU A 451 22.79 19.34 -11.55
C LEU A 451 22.63 20.77 -12.09
N THR A 452 22.58 20.92 -13.41
CA THR A 452 22.41 22.22 -14.08
C THR A 452 21.07 22.85 -13.71
N PHE A 453 20.01 22.05 -13.73
CA PHE A 453 18.67 22.47 -13.35
C PHE A 453 18.60 22.94 -11.90
N VAL A 454 19.13 22.16 -10.95
CA VAL A 454 19.14 22.51 -9.52
C VAL A 454 19.87 23.83 -9.31
N LYS A 455 21.10 23.97 -9.82
CA LYS A 455 21.88 25.22 -9.68
C LYS A 455 21.13 26.43 -10.28
N THR A 456 20.51 26.24 -11.44
CA THR A 456 19.75 27.32 -12.11
C THR A 456 18.51 27.71 -11.32
N ARG A 457 17.74 26.75 -10.79
CA ARG A 457 16.54 27.02 -9.99
C ARG A 457 16.84 27.60 -8.62
N MET A 458 17.97 27.22 -8.00
CA MET A 458 18.42 27.81 -6.75
C MET A 458 18.80 29.30 -6.89
N ALA A 459 19.14 29.74 -8.11
CA ALA A 459 19.43 31.14 -8.42
C ALA A 459 18.17 31.98 -8.78
N MET A 460 16.99 31.34 -8.89
CA MET A 460 15.72 32.02 -9.18
C MET A 460 15.11 32.65 -7.91
N PRO A 461 14.18 33.62 -8.04
CA PRO A 461 13.54 34.28 -6.89
C PRO A 461 12.83 33.32 -5.92
N THR A 462 12.37 32.19 -6.42
CA THR A 462 11.71 31.09 -5.70
C THR A 462 12.61 29.85 -5.79
N PRO A 463 13.52 29.67 -4.82
CA PRO A 463 14.47 28.56 -4.84
C PRO A 463 13.78 27.22 -4.60
N LEU A 464 14.37 26.17 -5.14
CA LEU A 464 13.90 24.81 -4.95
C LEU A 464 14.11 24.37 -3.49
N GLN A 465 13.11 23.74 -2.88
CA GLN A 465 13.17 23.18 -1.53
C GLN A 465 13.41 21.67 -1.56
N GLN A 466 12.87 20.98 -2.56
CA GLN A 466 12.99 19.53 -2.70
C GLN A 466 13.08 19.08 -4.15
N ILE A 467 13.98 18.13 -4.41
CA ILE A 467 14.03 17.38 -5.66
C ILE A 467 14.14 15.88 -5.40
N ARG A 468 13.27 15.09 -6.05
CA ARG A 468 13.36 13.64 -6.06
C ARG A 468 13.47 13.14 -7.50
N VAL A 469 14.47 12.30 -7.79
CA VAL A 469 14.64 11.69 -9.11
C VAL A 469 14.90 10.20 -8.96
N ARG A 470 14.07 9.38 -9.58
CA ARG A 470 14.30 7.94 -9.68
C ARG A 470 14.78 7.60 -11.09
N CYS A 471 16.08 7.31 -11.21
CA CYS A 471 16.73 7.01 -12.47
C CYS A 471 16.46 5.56 -12.90
N ALA A 472 16.11 5.34 -14.16
CA ALA A 472 16.05 4.00 -14.77
C ALA A 472 17.40 3.53 -15.33
N ARG A 473 18.37 4.45 -15.43
CA ARG A 473 19.74 4.24 -15.91
C ARG A 473 20.74 4.11 -14.76
N GLN A 474 21.92 3.60 -15.07
CA GLN A 474 23.07 3.65 -14.15
C GLN A 474 23.54 5.09 -13.95
N MET A 475 24.17 5.34 -12.80
CA MET A 475 24.80 6.63 -12.50
C MET A 475 25.94 6.92 -13.48
N GLU A 476 25.90 8.09 -14.13
CA GLU A 476 26.87 8.58 -15.11
C GLU A 476 27.89 9.50 -14.45
N LEU A 477 27.40 10.41 -13.59
CA LEU A 477 28.21 11.39 -12.86
C LEU A 477 27.75 11.46 -11.40
N ASP A 478 28.70 11.42 -10.47
CA ASP A 478 28.40 11.67 -9.06
C ASP A 478 28.27 13.19 -8.82
N ILE A 479 27.02 13.64 -8.77
CA ILE A 479 26.66 15.06 -8.58
C ILE A 479 26.44 15.44 -7.11
N MET A 480 26.45 14.48 -6.19
CA MET A 480 26.20 14.73 -4.76
C MET A 480 27.23 15.69 -4.12
N PRO A 481 28.55 15.60 -4.42
CA PRO A 481 29.53 16.54 -3.88
C PRO A 481 29.27 17.99 -4.30
N GLU A 482 28.76 18.21 -5.51
CA GLU A 482 28.46 19.54 -6.02
C GLU A 482 27.18 20.15 -5.43
N LEU A 483 26.32 19.32 -4.84
CA LEU A 483 25.07 19.72 -4.19
C LEU A 483 25.22 19.84 -2.66
N GLU A 484 26.35 19.43 -2.08
CA GLU A 484 26.55 19.35 -0.62
C GLU A 484 26.34 20.69 0.09
N ALA A 485 26.81 21.79 -0.49
CA ALA A 485 26.59 23.13 0.04
C ALA A 485 25.09 23.50 0.03
N LEU A 486 24.38 23.19 -1.06
CA LEU A 486 22.94 23.48 -1.19
C LEU A 486 22.10 22.60 -0.24
N ILE A 487 22.50 21.36 -0.03
CA ILE A 487 21.87 20.44 0.93
C ILE A 487 22.05 20.97 2.37
N SER A 488 23.23 21.49 2.69
CA SER A 488 23.52 22.11 3.98
C SER A 488 22.67 23.39 4.21
N ASP A 489 22.37 24.12 3.14
CA ASP A 489 21.50 25.29 3.15
C ASP A 489 19.99 24.94 3.18
N GLY A 490 19.64 23.64 3.22
CA GLY A 490 18.28 23.16 3.45
C GLY A 490 17.58 22.51 2.25
N LEU A 491 18.25 22.34 1.10
CA LEU A 491 17.71 21.63 -0.05
C LEU A 491 17.60 20.12 0.23
N GLN A 492 16.41 19.55 0.06
CA GLN A 492 16.22 18.10 0.15
C GLN A 492 16.44 17.44 -1.21
N VAL A 493 17.48 16.62 -1.34
CA VAL A 493 17.83 15.92 -2.58
C VAL A 493 17.71 14.41 -2.36
N ASP A 494 16.92 13.74 -3.19
CA ASP A 494 16.72 12.29 -3.16
C ASP A 494 16.86 11.73 -4.59
N ILE A 495 18.05 11.21 -4.92
CA ILE A 495 18.34 10.64 -6.24
C ILE A 495 18.66 9.15 -6.09
N THR A 496 17.88 8.31 -6.76
CA THR A 496 17.99 6.86 -6.66
C THR A 496 18.32 6.23 -8.00
N TYR A 497 19.21 5.24 -8.00
CA TYR A 497 19.67 4.51 -9.19
C TYR A 497 19.40 3.02 -9.02
N PRO A 498 19.21 2.26 -10.12
CA PRO A 498 19.02 0.83 -10.06
C PRO A 498 20.32 0.14 -9.65
N PRO A 499 20.26 -0.96 -8.88
CA PRO A 499 21.46 -1.70 -8.47
C PRO A 499 22.25 -2.22 -9.68
N ARG A 500 23.58 -2.18 -9.60
CA ARG A 500 24.46 -2.73 -10.64
C ARG A 500 24.30 -4.25 -10.73
N SER A 501 23.41 -4.73 -11.59
CA SER A 501 23.31 -6.15 -11.94
C SER A 501 24.24 -6.46 -13.12
N PRO A 502 25.10 -7.49 -13.03
CA PRO A 502 26.01 -7.86 -14.13
C PRO A 502 25.32 -8.50 -15.35
N ASN A 503 23.99 -8.66 -15.38
CA ASN A 503 23.23 -9.30 -16.47
C ASN A 503 21.89 -8.61 -16.74
N PHE A 504 21.89 -7.37 -17.24
CA PHE A 504 20.64 -6.74 -17.72
C PHE A 504 20.81 -6.25 -19.16
N TYR A 505 20.09 -6.89 -20.09
CA TYR A 505 19.87 -6.40 -21.45
C TYR A 505 18.73 -5.37 -21.40
N PRO A 506 18.86 -4.18 -22.04
CA PRO A 506 17.79 -3.21 -22.09
C PRO A 506 16.78 -3.63 -23.17
N GLY A 507 15.56 -3.95 -22.75
CA GLY A 507 14.45 -4.19 -23.67
C GLY A 507 13.68 -5.47 -23.36
N LEU A 508 12.99 -5.50 -22.22
CA LEU A 508 11.74 -6.26 -21.99
C LEU A 508 11.31 -5.94 -20.56
N GLY A 509 10.31 -5.06 -20.45
CA GLY A 509 9.71 -4.69 -19.17
C GLY A 509 8.98 -5.87 -18.55
N ILE A 510 9.31 -6.17 -17.29
CA ILE A 510 8.43 -6.95 -16.42
C ILE A 510 7.51 -5.93 -15.75
N ILE A 511 6.30 -5.84 -16.28
CA ILE A 511 5.13 -5.37 -15.52
C ILE A 511 4.89 -6.45 -14.48
N GLY A 512 5.14 -6.13 -13.21
CA GLY A 512 5.06 -7.08 -12.10
C GLY A 512 4.56 -6.39 -10.85
N GLU A 513 3.23 -6.45 -10.69
CA GLU A 513 2.46 -6.60 -9.44
C GLU A 513 3.00 -5.93 -8.17
N GLY A 514 2.25 -4.95 -7.68
CA GLY A 514 2.47 -4.32 -6.39
C GLY A 514 1.31 -3.45 -5.93
N TYR A 515 0.07 -3.96 -5.99
CA TYR A 515 -1.04 -3.44 -5.19
C TYR A 515 -1.49 -4.55 -4.24
N ALA A 516 -1.24 -4.33 -2.95
CA ALA A 516 -1.86 -5.02 -1.84
C ALA A 516 -2.72 -4.02 -1.07
#